data_AF-A0A7S3HMW9-F1
#
_entry.id   AF-A0A7S3HMW9-F1
#
_cell.length_a   1.000
_cell.length_b   1.000
_cell.length_c   1.000
_cell.angle_alpha   90.00
_cell.angle_beta   90.00
_cell.angle_gamma   90.00
#
_symmetry.space_group_name_H-M   'P 1'
#
loop_
_entity.id
_entity.type
_entity.pdbx_description
1 polymer ?
#
loop_
_entity_poly.entity_id
_entity_poly.type
_entity_poly.pdbx_seq_one_letter_code
_entity_poly.pdbx_strand_id
1 'polypeptide(L)'
;NRTEILQRYLDVILKQKHISDMATQQLLLDTYNMKAVLTQLPNLTDPNQSHSAGSSGSSSSNKMANSMYLKLVNNKIAHIEMILKLVGTPEDILLERFRIMWPDGQPSDLQLLMSLKGTKRNDQQVILEML
;
A
#
# COMPACT_ATOMS: atom_id res chain seq x y z
N ASN A 1 15.79 7.39 1.37
CA ASN A 1 15.32 6.84 2.68
C ASN A 1 14.62 5.50 2.42
N ARG A 2 14.84 4.41 3.18
CA ARG A 2 14.46 3.03 2.74
C ARG A 2 12.96 2.82 2.47
N THR A 3 12.09 3.59 3.13
CA THR A 3 10.62 3.52 2.95
C THR A 3 10.07 4.55 1.97
N GLU A 4 10.92 5.40 1.41
CA GLU A 4 10.57 6.46 0.45
C GLU A 4 10.08 5.89 -0.88
N ILE A 5 10.56 4.71 -1.28
CA ILE A 5 10.13 4.04 -2.50
C ILE A 5 8.62 3.74 -2.49
N LEU A 6 8.07 3.36 -1.33
CA LEU A 6 6.63 3.11 -1.19
C LEU A 6 5.82 4.39 -1.25
N GLN A 7 6.37 5.50 -0.74
CA GLN A 7 5.73 6.80 -0.87
C GLN A 7 5.68 7.22 -2.34
N ARG A 8 6.81 7.16 -3.05
CA ARG A 8 6.89 7.48 -4.48
C ARG A 8 5.99 6.58 -5.32
N TYR A 9 5.92 5.29 -5.01
CA TYR A 9 5.05 4.35 -5.70
C TYR A 9 3.57 4.73 -5.51
N LEU A 10 3.15 5.01 -4.27
CA LEU A 10 1.81 5.50 -3.99
C LEU A 10 1.53 6.82 -4.73
N ASP A 11 2.45 7.79 -4.68
CA ASP A 11 2.27 9.09 -5.35
C ASP A 11 2.10 8.93 -6.88
N VAL A 12 2.77 7.95 -7.49
CA VAL A 12 2.61 7.64 -8.92
C VAL A 12 1.24 7.00 -9.20
N ILE A 13 0.77 6.08 -8.35
CA ILE A 13 -0.57 5.50 -8.46
C ILE A 13 -1.63 6.59 -8.35
N LEU A 14 -1.55 7.46 -7.34
CA LEU A 14 -2.54 8.50 -7.07
C LEU A 14 -2.61 9.59 -8.15
N LYS A 15 -1.59 9.68 -9.02
CA LYS A 15 -1.55 10.60 -10.17
C LYS A 15 -2.14 10.03 -11.45
N GLN A 16 -2.51 8.74 -11.47
CA GLN A 16 -3.09 8.13 -12.66
C GLN A 16 -4.48 8.72 -12.93
N LYS A 17 -4.79 8.97 -14.21
CA LYS A 17 -6.12 9.45 -14.61
C LYS A 17 -7.18 8.35 -14.59
N HIS A 18 -6.73 7.12 -14.84
CA HIS A 18 -7.57 5.94 -14.94
C HIS A 18 -6.69 4.71 -14.78
N ILE A 19 -7.13 3.76 -13.97
CA ILE A 19 -6.51 2.47 -13.76
C ILE A 19 -7.55 1.41 -14.15
N SER A 20 -7.25 0.66 -15.21
CA SER A 20 -8.14 -0.43 -15.64
C SER A 20 -8.13 -1.61 -14.66
N ASP A 21 -9.11 -2.51 -14.78
CA ASP A 21 -9.17 -3.71 -13.95
C ASP A 21 -7.91 -4.58 -14.10
N MET A 22 -7.43 -4.77 -15.33
CA MET A 22 -6.18 -5.50 -15.60
C MET A 22 -4.97 -4.79 -14.98
N ALA A 23 -4.89 -3.46 -15.09
CA ALA A 23 -3.83 -2.69 -14.47
C ALA A 23 -3.87 -2.79 -12.94
N THR A 24 -5.07 -2.79 -12.35
CA THR A 24 -5.24 -2.98 -10.90
C THR A 24 -4.73 -4.33 -10.44
N GLN A 25 -5.07 -5.41 -11.16
CA GLN A 25 -4.56 -6.75 -10.86
C GLN A 25 -3.04 -6.81 -10.93
N GLN A 26 -2.44 -6.21 -11.97
CA GLN A 26 -0.98 -6.19 -12.10
C GLN A 26 -0.31 -5.37 -10.98
N LEU A 27 -0.86 -4.19 -10.65
CA LEU A 27 -0.34 -3.36 -9.56
C LEU A 27 -0.44 -4.05 -8.19
N LEU A 28 -1.46 -4.88 -7.97
CA LEU A 28 -1.57 -5.72 -6.76
C LEU A 28 -0.45 -6.76 -6.71
N LEU A 29 -0.15 -7.44 -7.83
CA LEU A 29 0.97 -8.38 -7.91
C LEU A 29 2.31 -7.68 -7.67
N ASP A 30 2.52 -6.52 -8.28
CA ASP A 30 3.74 -5.74 -8.10
C ASP A 30 3.90 -5.27 -6.66
N THR A 31 2.81 -4.88 -6.00
CA THR A 31 2.78 -4.50 -4.57
C THR A 31 3.15 -5.68 -3.67
N TYR A 32 2.64 -6.88 -3.97
CA TYR A 32 3.02 -8.10 -3.25
C TYR A 32 4.52 -8.40 -3.40
N ASN A 33 5.07 -8.30 -4.62
CA ASN A 33 6.49 -8.51 -4.88
C ASN A 33 7.36 -7.46 -4.16
N MET A 34 6.94 -6.19 -4.15
CA MET A 34 7.62 -5.14 -3.40
C MET A 34 7.63 -5.41 -1.89
N LYS A 35 6.51 -5.87 -1.32
CA LYS A 35 6.45 -6.28 0.09
C LYS A 35 7.47 -7.36 0.40
N ALA A 36 7.55 -8.40 -0.45
CA ALA A 36 8.49 -9.51 -0.28
C ALA A 36 9.95 -9.01 -0.26
N VAL A 37 10.34 -8.22 -1.27
CA VAL A 37 11.71 -7.67 -1.37
C VAL A 37 12.03 -6.75 -0.19
N LEU A 38 11.14 -5.81 0.15
CA LEU A 38 11.38 -4.83 1.21
C LEU A 38 11.45 -5.46 2.60
N THR A 39 10.70 -6.55 2.83
CA THR A 39 10.74 -7.31 4.09
C THR A 39 12.04 -8.09 4.25
N GLN A 40 12.64 -8.57 3.16
CA GLN A 40 13.91 -9.30 3.18
C GLN A 40 15.14 -8.39 3.26
N LEU A 41 15.00 -7.12 2.85
CA LEU A 41 16.10 -6.16 2.74
C LEU A 41 16.95 -6.00 4.02
N PRO A 42 16.39 -5.93 5.25
CA PRO A 42 17.19 -5.89 6.48
C PRO A 42 18.13 -7.09 6.64
N ASN A 43 17.70 -8.27 6.20
CA ASN A 43 18.47 -9.52 6.31
C ASN A 43 19.62 -9.58 5.29
N LEU A 44 19.52 -8.84 4.18
CA LEU A 44 20.56 -8.74 3.15
C LEU A 44 21.65 -7.72 3.52
N THR A 45 21.32 -6.75 4.37
CA THR A 45 22.23 -5.66 4.77
C THR A 45 23.00 -5.91 6.06
N ASP A 46 22.96 -7.12 6.62
CA ASP A 46 23.76 -7.51 7.78
C ASP A 46 25.04 -8.22 7.33
N PRO A 47 26.14 -7.49 7.02
CA PRO A 47 27.40 -8.08 6.55
C PRO A 47 28.08 -8.97 7.60
N ASN A 48 27.60 -8.99 8.85
CA ASN A 48 28.15 -9.82 9.92
C ASN A 48 27.51 -11.22 10.01
N GLN A 49 26.56 -11.56 9.14
CA GLN A 49 26.01 -12.92 9.08
C GLN A 49 26.77 -13.89 8.16
N SER A 50 27.78 -13.43 7.41
CA SER A 50 28.56 -14.33 6.55
C SER A 50 29.69 -15.08 7.27
N HIS A 51 30.18 -14.64 8.44
CA HIS A 51 31.21 -15.37 9.19
C HIS A 51 31.18 -15.10 10.71
N SER A 52 30.24 -15.66 11.47
CA SER A 52 30.53 -16.08 12.86
C SER A 52 29.42 -16.98 13.42
N ALA A 53 29.63 -18.28 13.34
CA ALA A 53 29.10 -19.19 14.35
C ALA A 53 29.79 -18.84 15.67
N GLY A 54 29.20 -17.92 16.45
CA GLY A 54 29.72 -17.53 17.76
C GLY A 54 30.05 -16.04 17.89
N SER A 55 29.05 -15.18 17.97
CA SER A 55 29.14 -13.99 18.84
C SER A 55 27.75 -13.59 19.32
N SER A 56 27.44 -14.05 20.53
CA SER A 56 26.31 -13.63 21.36
C SER A 56 26.53 -12.17 21.79
N GLY A 57 26.23 -11.23 20.89
CA GLY A 57 26.40 -9.80 21.15
C GLY A 57 25.59 -8.85 20.25
N SER A 58 24.64 -9.36 19.46
CA SER A 58 23.80 -8.52 18.59
C SER A 58 22.81 -7.70 19.43
N SER A 59 23.21 -6.46 19.67
CA SER A 59 22.53 -5.36 20.35
C SER A 59 21.00 -5.32 20.15
N SER A 60 20.26 -5.26 21.26
CA SER A 60 18.80 -5.08 21.32
C SER A 60 18.29 -3.93 20.42
N SER A 61 19.12 -2.89 20.22
CA SER A 61 18.83 -1.74 19.37
C SER A 61 18.69 -2.09 17.87
N ASN A 62 19.48 -3.03 17.34
CA ASN A 62 19.42 -3.39 15.92
C ASN A 62 18.15 -4.22 15.60
N LYS A 63 17.73 -5.08 16.54
CA LYS A 63 16.45 -5.81 16.45
C LYS A 63 15.25 -4.87 16.52
N MET A 64 15.30 -3.86 17.39
CA MET A 64 14.24 -2.84 17.51
C MET A 64 14.11 -2.00 16.22
N ALA A 65 15.22 -1.54 15.66
CA ALA A 65 15.22 -0.77 14.41
C ALA A 65 14.65 -1.57 13.22
N ASN A 66 15.00 -2.87 13.12
CA ASN A 66 14.43 -3.77 12.13
C ASN A 66 12.91 -3.96 12.32
N SER A 67 12.46 -4.19 13.55
CA SER A 67 11.02 -4.31 13.85
C SER A 67 10.23 -3.04 13.48
N MET A 68 10.76 -1.85 13.78
CA MET A 68 10.12 -0.58 13.42
C MET A 68 10.05 -0.40 11.90
N TYR A 69 11.13 -0.71 11.18
CA TYR A 69 11.15 -0.68 9.72
C TYR A 69 10.08 -1.61 9.12
N LEU A 70 10.01 -2.87 9.58
CA LEU A 70 9.04 -3.84 9.10
C LEU A 70 7.60 -3.40 9.36
N LYS A 71 7.31 -2.84 10.54
CA LYS A 71 5.99 -2.26 10.84
C LYS A 71 5.63 -1.13 9.87
N LEU A 72 6.57 -0.23 9.59
CA LEU A 72 6.36 0.88 8.67
C LEU A 72 6.13 0.41 7.23
N VAL A 73 6.90 -0.58 6.76
CA VAL A 73 6.71 -1.21 5.44
C VAL A 73 5.34 -1.87 5.35
N ASN A 74 4.97 -2.70 6.33
CA ASN A 74 3.69 -3.39 6.32
C ASN A 74 2.51 -2.41 6.33
N ASN A 75 2.57 -1.33 7.12
CA ASN A 75 1.52 -0.33 7.15
C ASN A 75 1.38 0.40 5.80
N LYS A 76 2.50 0.81 5.19
CA LYS A 76 2.48 1.48 3.88
C LYS A 76 1.99 0.55 2.77
N ILE A 77 2.44 -0.69 2.74
CA ILE A 77 1.96 -1.70 1.78
C ILE A 77 0.47 -1.96 1.97
N ALA A 78 -0.01 -2.16 3.21
CA ALA A 78 -1.42 -2.42 3.47
C ALA A 78 -2.31 -1.28 2.98
N HIS A 79 -1.87 -0.03 3.16
CA HIS A 79 -2.57 1.14 2.64
C HIS A 79 -2.64 1.15 1.11
N ILE A 80 -1.53 0.85 0.43
CA ILE A 80 -1.48 0.77 -1.05
C ILE A 80 -2.38 -0.37 -1.56
N GLU A 81 -2.32 -1.54 -0.93
CA GLU A 81 -3.19 -2.67 -1.28
C GLU A 81 -4.67 -2.34 -1.09
N MET A 82 -5.03 -1.65 0.00
CA MET A 82 -6.41 -1.22 0.26
C MET A 82 -6.91 -0.31 -0.85
N ILE A 83 -6.12 0.70 -1.24
CA ILE A 83 -6.45 1.61 -2.34
C ILE A 83 -6.66 0.82 -3.63
N LEU A 84 -5.70 -0.04 -4.02
CA LEU A 84 -5.81 -0.81 -5.26
C LEU A 84 -7.01 -1.78 -5.24
N LYS A 85 -7.28 -2.44 -4.12
CA LYS A 85 -8.46 -3.31 -3.96
C LYS A 85 -9.76 -2.52 -4.15
N LEU A 86 -9.84 -1.31 -3.61
CA LEU A 86 -11.01 -0.44 -3.76
C LEU A 86 -11.15 0.07 -5.21
N VAL A 87 -10.06 0.48 -5.86
CA VAL A 87 -10.10 0.88 -7.30
C VAL A 87 -10.59 -0.27 -8.19
N GLY A 88 -10.15 -1.50 -7.90
CA GLY A 88 -10.59 -2.71 -8.61
C GLY A 88 -11.96 -3.23 -8.20
N THR A 89 -12.63 -2.60 -7.23
CA THR A 89 -13.99 -3.00 -6.82
C THR A 89 -15.02 -2.49 -7.85
N PRO A 90 -16.01 -3.30 -8.25
CA PRO A 90 -17.13 -2.84 -9.08
C PRO A 90 -17.84 -1.62 -8.47
N GLU A 91 -18.34 -0.72 -9.32
CA GLU A 91 -18.86 0.59 -8.88
C GLU A 91 -20.10 0.47 -7.99
N ASP A 92 -20.96 -0.51 -8.28
CA ASP A 92 -22.20 -0.80 -7.56
C ASP A 92 -21.99 -1.19 -6.10
N ILE A 93 -20.85 -1.81 -5.77
CA ILE A 93 -20.49 -2.23 -4.40
C ILE A 93 -19.33 -1.42 -3.80
N LEU A 94 -18.81 -0.42 -4.52
CA LEU A 94 -17.65 0.35 -4.11
C LEU A 94 -17.87 1.06 -2.78
N LEU A 95 -19.03 1.70 -2.60
CA LEU A 95 -19.35 2.46 -1.39
C LEU A 95 -19.40 1.55 -0.16
N GLU A 96 -20.07 0.40 -0.26
CA GLU A 96 -20.11 -0.60 0.81
C GLU A 96 -18.70 -1.09 1.16
N ARG A 97 -17.92 -1.42 0.13
CA ARG A 97 -16.55 -1.92 0.32
C ARG A 97 -15.63 -0.87 0.92
N PHE A 98 -15.79 0.39 0.54
CA PHE A 98 -15.06 1.53 1.11
C PHE A 98 -15.30 1.63 2.62
N ARG A 99 -16.56 1.59 3.07
CA ARG A 99 -16.91 1.67 4.50
C ARG A 99 -16.35 0.49 5.31
N ILE A 100 -16.30 -0.69 4.72
CA ILE A 100 -15.76 -1.90 5.37
C ILE A 100 -14.23 -1.84 5.46
N MET A 101 -13.55 -1.49 4.37
CA MET A 101 -12.09 -1.54 4.29
C MET A 101 -11.42 -0.31 4.89
N TRP A 102 -12.08 0.84 4.83
CA TRP A 102 -11.56 2.13 5.26
C TRP A 102 -12.62 2.90 6.07
N PRO A 103 -12.91 2.46 7.31
CA PRO A 103 -13.97 3.07 8.13
C PRO A 103 -13.73 4.55 8.45
N ASP A 104 -12.46 4.97 8.57
CA ASP A 104 -12.07 6.36 8.85
C ASP A 104 -11.88 7.21 7.57
N GLY A 105 -12.20 6.64 6.40
CA GLY A 105 -12.01 7.29 5.11
C GLY A 105 -12.90 8.51 4.93
N GLN A 106 -12.35 9.56 4.33
CA GLN A 106 -13.06 10.81 4.10
C GLN A 106 -13.75 10.83 2.73
N PRO A 107 -14.74 11.71 2.50
CA PRO A 107 -15.36 11.88 1.18
C PRO A 107 -14.34 12.17 0.07
N SER A 108 -13.25 12.88 0.38
CA SER A 108 -12.14 13.13 -0.55
C SER A 108 -11.39 11.86 -0.95
N ASP A 109 -11.28 10.88 -0.06
CA ASP A 109 -10.62 9.60 -0.35
C ASP A 109 -11.48 8.77 -1.29
N LEU A 110 -12.79 8.72 -1.06
CA LEU A 110 -13.73 8.06 -1.97
C LEU A 110 -13.74 8.75 -3.35
N GLN A 111 -13.74 10.08 -3.39
CA GLN A 111 -13.65 10.83 -4.64
C GLN A 111 -12.35 10.54 -5.41
N LEU A 112 -11.22 10.42 -4.70
CA LEU A 112 -9.95 10.03 -5.29
C LEU A 112 -10.02 8.62 -5.89
N LEU A 113 -10.57 7.64 -5.17
CA LEU A 113 -10.75 6.27 -5.65
C LEU A 113 -11.61 6.21 -6.92
N MET A 114 -12.74 6.91 -6.93
CA MET A 114 -13.62 7.01 -8.11
C MET A 114 -12.92 7.68 -9.29
N SER A 115 -12.08 8.69 -9.02
CA SER A 115 -11.27 9.34 -10.06
C SER A 115 -10.23 8.39 -10.65
N LEU A 116 -9.55 7.60 -9.82
CA LEU A 116 -8.60 6.57 -10.26
C LEU A 116 -9.30 5.46 -11.06
N LYS A 117 -10.54 5.12 -10.70
CA LYS A 117 -11.37 4.17 -11.44
C LYS A 117 -11.92 4.73 -12.76
N GLY A 118 -11.93 6.06 -12.94
CA GLY A 118 -12.48 6.73 -14.12
C GLY A 118 -14.00 6.93 -14.09
N THR A 119 -14.63 6.87 -12.90
CA THR A 119 -16.05 7.16 -12.71
C THR A 119 -16.36 8.60 -13.15
N LYS A 120 -17.47 8.80 -13.85
CA LYS A 120 -17.86 10.12 -14.37
C LYS A 120 -18.23 11.05 -13.23
N ARG A 121 -17.96 12.36 -13.41
CA ARG A 121 -18.19 13.38 -12.38
C ARG A 121 -19.63 13.42 -11.83
N ASN A 122 -20.64 13.19 -12.67
CA ASN A 122 -22.04 13.17 -12.21
C ASN A 122 -22.31 11.94 -11.32
N ASP A 123 -21.84 10.77 -11.72
CA ASP A 123 -22.01 9.52 -10.96
C ASP A 123 -21.27 9.61 -9.62
N GLN A 124 -20.10 10.26 -9.60
CA GLN A 124 -19.38 10.56 -8.35
C GLN A 124 -20.21 11.38 -7.36
N GLN A 125 -20.97 12.39 -7.83
CA GLN A 125 -21.80 13.21 -6.95
C GLN A 125 -22.89 12.39 -6.29
N VAL A 126 -23.56 11.52 -7.06
CA VAL A 126 -24.61 10.63 -6.54
C VAL A 126 -24.05 9.71 -5.46
N ILE A 127 -22.89 9.09 -5.71
CA ILE A 127 -22.26 8.19 -4.74
C ILE A 127 -21.82 8.94 -3.47
N LEU A 128 -21.29 10.17 -3.60
CA LEU A 128 -20.87 10.99 -2.47
C LEU A 128 -22.04 11.47 -1.60
N GLU A 129 -23.22 11.71 -2.18
CA GLU A 129 -24.43 12.03 -1.43
C GLU A 129 -24.95 10.86 -0.58
N MET A 130 -24.54 9.63 -0.91
CA MET A 130 -24.92 8.40 -0.21
C MET A 130 -23.95 7.96 0.89
N LEU A 131 -22.80 8.65 1.02
CA LEU A 131 -21.74 8.34 1.98
C LEU A 131 -22.14 8.65 3.43
#